data_AF-N1P1K1-F1
#
_entry.id   AF-N1P1K1-F1
#
_cell.length_a   1.000
_cell.length_b   1.000
_cell.length_c   1.000
_cell.angle_alpha   90.00
_cell.angle_beta   90.00
_cell.angle_gamma   90.00
#
_symmetry.space_group_name_H-M   'P 1'
#
loop_
_entity.id
_entity.type
_entity.pdbx_description
1 polymer ?
#
loop_
_entity_poly.entity_id
_entity_poly.type
_entity_poly.pdbx_seq_one_letter_code
_entity_poly.pdbx_strand_id
1 'polypeptide(L)'
;MILTTARLNCRPVTVPRLFNRSFSQSFIILKKKSSTPTEKVEEDEIDVNELLKKAETQFKKTLEIQKQKMNEIKQGNFNPKVFNSLVFKNNRKFTDIATTSLKGKNALLITVFDPKDVKTVISGVLAANLNLTPERVPNNDLQLKVSLPPPTTESRLKVAKDLKRVFEEYKQSSLKDSLGTIRGSILKEFKSFKKDDAVRKAERDLEKLHKDYVNKLHDQFQKVEKSIVK
;
A
#
# COMPACT_ATOMS: atom_id res chain seq x y z
N MET A 1 -40.10 43.52 45.64
CA MET A 1 -40.36 43.18 47.05
C MET A 1 -41.21 41.91 47.07
N ILE A 2 -40.81 40.92 47.88
CA ILE A 2 -41.63 39.80 48.42
C ILE A 2 -41.91 38.66 47.42
N LEU A 3 -41.07 37.61 47.40
CA LEU A 3 -41.13 36.34 48.17
C LEU A 3 -42.09 35.26 47.58
N THR A 4 -41.44 34.21 47.08
CA THR A 4 -41.65 32.78 47.38
C THR A 4 -43.07 32.20 47.39
N THR A 5 -43.32 31.21 46.53
CA THR A 5 -43.87 29.90 46.94
C THR A 5 -43.54 28.82 45.91
N ALA A 6 -42.79 27.81 46.34
CA ALA A 6 -42.52 26.59 45.61
C ALA A 6 -43.72 25.64 45.74
N ARG A 7 -44.25 25.15 44.62
CA ARG A 7 -45.19 24.01 44.60
C ARG A 7 -44.45 22.78 44.12
N LEU A 8 -44.22 21.86 45.05
CA LEU A 8 -43.75 20.50 44.81
C LEU A 8 -44.84 19.75 44.03
N ASN A 9 -44.54 19.40 42.78
CA ASN A 9 -45.42 18.62 41.93
C ASN A 9 -45.04 17.14 42.08
N CYS A 10 -45.82 16.41 42.87
CA CYS A 10 -45.72 14.96 42.98
C CYS A 10 -46.09 14.32 41.64
N ARG A 11 -45.17 13.55 41.04
CA ARG A 11 -45.49 12.55 40.02
C ARG A 11 -45.17 11.16 40.59
N PRO A 12 -46.10 10.20 40.53
CA PRO A 12 -45.85 8.85 41.04
C PRO A 12 -44.87 8.10 40.13
N VAL A 13 -43.84 7.52 40.75
CA VAL A 13 -42.89 6.62 40.09
C VAL A 13 -43.61 5.30 39.80
N THR A 14 -43.90 5.05 38.53
CA THR A 14 -44.49 3.77 38.08
C THR A 14 -43.38 2.74 37.95
N VAL A 15 -43.38 1.76 38.86
CA VAL A 15 -42.42 0.64 38.84
C VAL A 15 -42.85 -0.35 37.74
N PRO A 16 -41.98 -0.76 36.79
CA PRO A 16 -42.34 -1.79 35.84
C PRO A 16 -42.45 -3.16 36.51
N ARG A 17 -43.55 -3.87 36.24
CA ARG A 17 -43.82 -5.24 36.69
C ARG A 17 -42.63 -6.16 36.35
N LEU A 18 -42.12 -6.84 37.38
CA LEU A 18 -41.19 -7.94 37.22
C LEU A 18 -41.85 -9.03 36.37
N PHE A 19 -41.31 -9.23 35.17
CA PHE A 19 -41.72 -10.30 34.28
C PHE A 19 -41.22 -11.62 34.88
N ASN A 20 -42.17 -12.41 35.37
CA ASN A 20 -41.96 -13.75 35.91
C ASN A 20 -41.44 -14.65 34.77
N ARG A 21 -40.13 -14.92 34.71
CA ARG A 21 -39.57 -15.92 33.81
C ARG A 21 -39.58 -17.27 34.52
N SER A 22 -40.49 -18.14 34.06
CA SER A 22 -40.53 -19.54 34.45
C SER A 22 -39.19 -20.22 34.11
N PHE A 23 -38.53 -20.75 35.13
CA PHE A 23 -37.28 -21.50 35.00
C PHE A 23 -37.63 -22.88 34.40
N SER A 24 -37.51 -23.03 33.08
CA SER A 24 -37.64 -24.34 32.45
C SER A 24 -36.38 -25.16 32.77
N GLN A 25 -36.50 -26.10 33.72
CA GLN A 25 -35.52 -27.17 33.92
C GLN A 25 -35.67 -28.18 32.78
N SER A 26 -34.92 -27.98 31.69
CA SER A 26 -34.65 -29.04 30.74
C SER A 26 -33.31 -29.69 31.08
N PHE A 27 -33.36 -30.93 31.56
CA PHE A 27 -32.16 -31.75 31.71
C PHE A 27 -31.59 -32.03 30.31
N ILE A 28 -30.48 -31.37 29.98
CA ILE A 28 -29.68 -31.73 28.81
C ILE A 28 -28.96 -33.04 29.15
N ILE A 29 -29.50 -34.14 28.66
CA ILE A 29 -28.85 -35.45 28.66
C ILE A 29 -27.59 -35.32 27.79
N LEU A 30 -26.41 -35.34 28.44
CA LEU A 30 -25.12 -35.44 27.76
C LEU A 30 -25.02 -36.81 27.08
N LYS A 31 -25.40 -36.86 25.81
CA LYS A 31 -25.16 -38.04 24.96
C LYS A 31 -23.65 -38.12 24.71
N LYS A 32 -22.99 -39.09 25.34
CA LYS A 32 -21.59 -39.46 25.08
C LYS A 32 -21.44 -39.79 23.60
N LYS A 33 -20.92 -38.86 22.82
CA LYS A 33 -20.53 -39.07 21.42
C LYS A 33 -19.35 -40.04 21.45
N SER A 34 -19.59 -41.27 21.02
CA SER A 34 -18.55 -42.23 20.69
C SER A 34 -17.59 -41.58 19.70
N SER A 35 -16.31 -41.68 20.00
CA SER A 35 -15.21 -41.28 19.14
C SER A 35 -15.33 -41.98 17.79
N THR A 36 -15.76 -41.25 16.77
CA THR A 36 -15.44 -41.56 15.38
C THR A 36 -13.92 -41.44 15.23
N PRO A 37 -13.23 -42.41 14.60
CA PRO A 37 -11.80 -42.31 14.36
C PRO A 37 -11.51 -40.99 13.66
N THR A 38 -10.60 -40.21 14.24
CA THR A 38 -9.96 -39.09 13.56
C THR A 38 -9.37 -39.63 12.27
N GLU A 39 -10.05 -39.37 11.15
CA GLU A 39 -9.39 -39.31 9.85
C GLU A 39 -8.18 -38.39 10.03
N LYS A 40 -7.03 -38.91 9.64
CA LYS A 40 -5.76 -38.21 9.67
C LYS A 40 -5.93 -36.89 8.93
N VAL A 41 -6.03 -35.80 9.69
CA VAL A 41 -5.66 -34.49 9.17
C VAL A 41 -4.19 -34.65 8.89
N GLU A 42 -3.85 -34.70 7.60
CA GLU A 42 -2.48 -34.51 7.15
C GLU A 42 -2.06 -33.15 7.70
N GLU A 43 -1.36 -33.17 8.84
CA GLU A 43 -0.58 -32.05 9.30
C GLU A 43 0.43 -31.84 8.17
N ASP A 44 0.16 -30.88 7.30
CA ASP A 44 1.18 -30.36 6.40
C ASP A 44 2.34 -29.94 7.32
N GLU A 45 3.34 -30.80 7.46
CA GLU A 45 4.60 -30.48 8.12
C GLU A 45 5.24 -29.38 7.26
N ILE A 46 4.84 -28.13 7.50
CA ILE A 46 5.45 -26.98 6.85
C ILE A 46 6.90 -26.99 7.33
N ASP A 47 7.79 -27.44 6.45
CA ASP A 47 9.21 -27.52 6.76
C ASP A 47 9.72 -26.11 7.09
N VAL A 48 10.52 -26.04 8.15
CA VAL A 48 11.17 -24.82 8.64
C VAL A 48 11.93 -24.10 7.50
N ASN A 49 12.50 -24.88 6.57
CA ASN A 49 13.19 -24.34 5.40
C ASN A 49 12.25 -23.66 4.39
N GLU A 50 11.02 -24.13 4.25
CA GLU A 50 10.03 -23.50 3.37
C GLU A 50 9.60 -22.14 3.88
N LEU A 51 9.46 -21.99 5.20
CA LEU A 51 9.15 -20.70 5.83
C LEU A 51 10.25 -19.66 5.56
N LEU A 52 11.52 -20.07 5.62
CA LEU A 52 12.63 -19.19 5.25
C LEU A 52 12.60 -18.79 3.77
N LYS A 53 12.32 -19.72 2.86
CA LYS A 53 12.16 -19.42 1.42
C LYS A 53 10.97 -18.48 1.16
N LYS A 54 9.86 -18.67 1.87
CA LYS A 54 8.70 -17.77 1.84
C LYS A 54 9.09 -16.36 2.30
N ALA A 55 9.85 -16.25 3.40
CA ALA A 55 10.40 -14.99 3.91
C ALA A 55 11.22 -14.26 2.85
N GLU A 56 12.19 -14.94 2.25
CA GLU A 56 13.06 -14.35 1.23
C GLU A 56 12.28 -13.85 0.02
N THR A 57 11.29 -14.61 -0.43
CA THR A 57 10.44 -14.23 -1.57
C THR A 57 9.62 -12.98 -1.25
N GLN A 58 9.06 -12.90 -0.05
CA GLN A 58 8.32 -11.73 0.40
C GLN A 58 9.24 -10.50 0.55
N PHE A 59 10.43 -10.66 1.14
CA PHE A 59 11.41 -9.57 1.26
C PHE A 59 11.88 -9.05 -0.10
N LYS A 60 12.10 -9.92 -1.09
CA LYS A 60 12.41 -9.51 -2.47
C LYS A 60 11.28 -8.68 -3.09
N LYS A 61 10.04 -9.13 -2.94
CA LYS A 61 8.85 -8.38 -3.40
C LYS A 61 8.77 -7.00 -2.74
N THR A 62 9.01 -6.90 -1.43
CA THR A 62 9.04 -5.62 -0.72
C THR A 62 10.05 -4.64 -1.33
N LEU A 63 11.28 -5.10 -1.64
CA LEU A 63 12.29 -4.26 -2.28
C LEU A 63 11.85 -3.78 -3.67
N GLU A 64 11.20 -4.62 -4.45
CA GLU A 64 10.70 -4.25 -5.78
C GLU A 64 9.59 -3.20 -5.69
N ILE A 65 8.61 -3.41 -4.80
CA ILE A 65 7.50 -2.48 -4.59
C ILE A 65 8.03 -1.14 -4.08
N GLN A 66 8.96 -1.15 -3.12
CA GLN A 66 9.57 0.08 -2.63
C GLN A 66 10.29 0.83 -3.76
N LYS A 67 11.11 0.14 -4.56
CA LYS A 67 11.81 0.73 -5.69
C LYS A 67 10.84 1.37 -6.69
N GLN A 68 9.70 0.73 -6.95
CA GLN A 68 8.65 1.29 -7.79
C GLN A 68 8.05 2.56 -7.17
N LYS A 69 7.64 2.53 -5.90
CA LYS A 69 7.08 3.70 -5.21
C LYS A 69 8.06 4.88 -5.13
N MET A 70 9.34 4.60 -4.88
CA MET A 70 10.38 5.65 -4.86
C MET A 70 10.54 6.31 -6.24
N ASN A 71 10.47 5.54 -7.32
CA ASN A 71 10.51 6.09 -8.68
C ASN A 71 9.27 6.94 -8.98
N GLU A 72 8.11 6.52 -8.49
CA GLU A 72 6.85 7.28 -8.64
C GLU A 72 6.92 8.62 -7.92
N ILE A 73 7.42 8.65 -6.68
CA ILE A 73 7.61 9.89 -5.91
C ILE A 73 8.67 10.80 -6.56
N LYS A 74 9.76 10.20 -7.05
CA LYS A 74 10.83 10.95 -7.73
C LYS A 74 10.34 11.63 -9.01
N GLN A 75 9.45 10.99 -9.76
CA GLN A 75 8.90 11.52 -11.00
C GLN A 75 7.67 12.42 -10.76
N GLY A 76 6.94 12.21 -9.65
CA GLY A 76 5.75 12.97 -9.30
C GLY A 76 4.72 12.97 -10.44
N ASN A 77 4.16 14.15 -10.72
CA ASN A 77 3.19 14.36 -11.81
C ASN A 77 3.76 14.12 -13.21
N PHE A 78 5.08 13.99 -13.34
CA PHE A 78 5.76 13.79 -14.61
C PHE A 78 5.95 12.32 -14.97
N ASN A 79 5.43 11.41 -14.14
CA ASN A 79 5.43 9.98 -14.41
C ASN A 79 4.51 9.65 -15.60
N PRO A 80 4.99 8.95 -16.64
CA PRO A 80 4.17 8.47 -17.76
C PRO A 80 2.90 7.72 -17.34
N LYS A 81 2.93 7.01 -16.20
CA LYS A 81 1.77 6.26 -15.70
C LYS A 81 0.57 7.15 -15.37
N VAL A 82 0.78 8.42 -15.02
CA VAL A 82 -0.30 9.37 -14.69
C VAL A 82 -1.21 9.61 -15.89
N PHE A 83 -0.68 9.52 -17.12
CA PHE A 83 -1.44 9.70 -18.35
C PHE A 83 -2.38 8.53 -18.65
N ASN A 84 -2.09 7.32 -18.17
CA ASN A 84 -2.90 6.13 -18.46
C ASN A 84 -4.31 6.22 -17.87
N SER A 85 -4.50 6.99 -16.80
CA SER A 85 -5.81 7.20 -16.16
C SER A 85 -6.67 8.25 -16.90
N LEU A 86 -6.13 8.93 -17.92
CA LEU A 86 -6.86 9.96 -18.64
C LEU A 86 -7.86 9.35 -19.62
N VAL A 87 -9.08 9.86 -19.57
CA VAL A 87 -10.17 9.52 -20.49
C VAL A 87 -10.55 10.77 -21.26
N PHE A 88 -10.58 10.67 -22.59
CA PHE A 88 -10.96 11.79 -23.45
C PHE A 88 -12.48 11.88 -23.62
N LYS A 89 -12.97 13.01 -24.15
CA LYS A 89 -14.40 13.27 -24.38
C LYS A 89 -15.14 12.20 -25.19
N ASN A 90 -14.43 11.42 -26.00
CA ASN A 90 -15.00 10.36 -26.83
C ASN A 90 -15.04 9.00 -26.09
N ASN A 91 -14.90 8.99 -24.75
CA ASN A 91 -14.75 7.80 -23.90
C ASN A 91 -13.56 6.88 -24.27
N ARG A 92 -12.64 7.36 -25.12
CA ARG A 92 -11.39 6.66 -25.43
C ARG A 92 -10.35 6.94 -24.36
N LYS A 93 -9.59 5.91 -23.99
CA LYS A 93 -8.51 6.04 -23.02
C LYS A 93 -7.27 6.62 -23.69
N PHE A 94 -6.42 7.27 -22.89
CA PHE A 94 -5.13 7.76 -23.37
C PHE A 94 -4.28 6.67 -24.01
N THR A 95 -4.25 5.49 -23.39
CA THR A 95 -3.48 4.32 -23.83
C THR A 95 -3.77 3.86 -25.25
N ASP A 96 -4.97 4.11 -25.75
CA ASP A 96 -5.43 3.63 -27.05
C ASP A 96 -5.05 4.59 -28.19
N ILE A 97 -4.75 5.85 -27.84
CA ILE A 97 -4.51 6.95 -28.80
C ILE A 97 -3.05 7.37 -28.80
N ALA A 98 -2.38 7.31 -27.64
CA ALA A 98 -1.04 7.81 -27.47
C ALA A 98 -0.24 7.01 -26.44
N THR A 99 1.08 7.07 -26.59
CA THR A 99 2.05 6.51 -25.65
C THR A 99 2.95 7.61 -25.13
N THR A 100 3.32 7.50 -23.86
CA THR A 100 4.16 8.49 -23.19
C THR A 100 5.52 7.88 -22.87
N SER A 101 6.58 8.61 -23.20
CA SER A 101 7.97 8.21 -22.94
C SER A 101 8.76 9.38 -22.35
N LEU A 102 9.70 9.08 -21.45
CA LEU A 102 10.59 10.10 -20.89
C LEU A 102 11.77 10.31 -21.83
N LYS A 103 11.97 11.55 -22.31
CA LYS A 103 13.11 11.93 -23.15
C LYS A 103 14.07 12.78 -22.31
N GLY A 104 14.94 12.10 -21.57
CA GLY A 104 15.85 12.74 -20.63
C GLY A 104 15.17 13.12 -19.30
N LYS A 105 15.75 14.07 -18.56
CA LYS A 105 15.26 14.48 -17.22
C LYS A 105 14.22 15.60 -17.26
N ASN A 106 14.24 16.42 -18.30
CA ASN A 106 13.50 17.69 -18.36
C ASN A 106 12.44 17.70 -19.47
N ALA A 107 12.21 16.58 -20.15
CA ALA A 107 11.24 16.51 -21.21
C ALA A 107 10.52 15.16 -21.23
N LEU A 108 9.22 15.23 -21.45
CA LEU A 108 8.36 14.09 -21.69
C LEU A 108 7.91 14.14 -23.15
N LEU A 109 7.90 12.99 -23.82
CA LEU A 109 7.51 12.84 -25.21
C LEU A 109 6.24 11.99 -25.27
N ILE A 110 5.17 12.58 -25.76
CA ILE A 110 3.92 11.89 -26.06
C ILE A 110 3.91 11.60 -27.56
N THR A 111 3.82 10.33 -27.93
CA THR A 111 3.73 9.88 -29.31
C THR A 111 2.29 9.45 -29.57
N VAL A 112 1.64 10.16 -30.49
CA VAL A 112 0.26 9.88 -30.90
C VAL A 112 0.28 8.92 -32.09
N PHE A 113 -0.63 7.95 -32.12
CA PHE A 113 -0.69 6.98 -33.21
C PHE A 113 -1.26 7.59 -34.49
N ASP A 114 -2.29 8.42 -34.37
CA ASP A 114 -2.95 9.08 -35.51
C ASP A 114 -2.76 10.61 -35.49
N PRO A 115 -2.43 11.24 -36.63
CA PRO A 115 -2.24 12.69 -36.71
C PRO A 115 -3.53 13.48 -36.47
N LYS A 116 -4.69 12.85 -36.71
CA LYS A 116 -6.03 13.46 -36.47
C LYS A 116 -6.29 13.67 -34.98
N ASP A 117 -5.77 12.79 -34.13
CA ASP A 117 -6.03 12.79 -32.69
C ASP A 117 -5.09 13.71 -31.91
N VAL A 118 -4.06 14.26 -32.54
CA VAL A 118 -3.08 15.17 -31.90
C VAL A 118 -3.75 16.35 -31.19
N LYS A 119 -4.78 16.95 -31.81
CA LYS A 119 -5.54 18.07 -31.20
C LYS A 119 -6.36 17.62 -29.99
N THR A 120 -6.92 16.42 -30.06
CA THR A 120 -7.69 15.80 -28.97
C THR A 120 -6.79 15.51 -27.78
N VAL A 121 -5.59 14.98 -28.03
CA VAL A 121 -4.59 14.70 -26.98
C VAL A 121 -4.14 15.98 -26.29
N ILE A 122 -3.80 17.04 -27.04
CA ILE A 122 -3.40 18.35 -26.46
C ILE A 122 -4.52 18.87 -25.55
N SER A 123 -5.75 18.91 -26.07
CA SER A 123 -6.92 19.39 -25.31
C SER A 123 -7.20 18.54 -24.07
N GLY A 124 -7.03 17.22 -24.16
CA GLY A 124 -7.27 16.31 -23.04
C GLY A 124 -6.23 16.41 -21.94
N VAL A 125 -4.95 16.60 -22.27
CA VAL A 125 -3.89 16.83 -21.28
C VAL A 125 -4.10 18.15 -20.54
N LEU A 126 -4.52 19.21 -21.26
CA LEU A 126 -4.85 20.50 -20.65
C LEU A 126 -6.10 20.39 -19.74
N ALA A 127 -7.12 19.66 -20.19
CA ALA A 127 -8.34 19.43 -19.40
C ALA A 127 -8.09 18.58 -18.13
N ALA A 128 -7.06 17.74 -18.14
CA ALA A 128 -6.67 16.92 -17.00
C ALA A 128 -6.04 17.71 -15.83
N ASN A 129 -5.82 19.03 -15.98
CA ASN A 129 -5.25 19.91 -14.96
C ASN A 129 -3.90 19.42 -14.40
N LEU A 130 -3.10 18.73 -15.22
CA LEU A 130 -1.77 18.24 -14.82
C LEU A 130 -0.71 19.36 -14.77
N ASN A 131 -1.09 20.61 -15.06
CA ASN A 131 -0.19 21.76 -15.22
C ASN A 131 0.94 21.52 -16.25
N LEU A 132 0.62 20.76 -17.30
CA LEU A 132 1.54 20.40 -18.37
C LEU A 132 1.01 20.90 -19.71
N THR A 133 1.89 21.52 -20.50
CA THR A 133 1.58 22.05 -21.82
C THR A 133 2.32 21.24 -22.90
N PRO A 134 1.63 20.38 -23.66
CA PRO A 134 2.23 19.66 -24.78
C PRO A 134 2.44 20.58 -25.99
N GLU A 135 3.68 20.67 -26.46
CA GLU A 135 4.08 21.41 -27.66
C GLU A 135 4.35 20.47 -28.82
N ARG A 136 3.98 20.87 -30.05
CA ARG A 136 4.28 20.07 -31.24
C ARG A 136 5.76 20.17 -31.61
N VAL A 137 6.36 19.05 -31.98
CA VAL A 137 7.73 19.04 -32.51
C VAL A 137 7.68 19.45 -33.98
N PRO A 138 8.41 20.50 -34.42
CA PRO A 138 8.34 21.01 -35.80
C PRO A 138 8.70 19.98 -36.89
N ASN A 139 9.46 18.95 -36.52
CA ASN A 139 9.94 17.93 -37.45
C ASN A 139 9.05 16.68 -37.48
N ASN A 140 8.12 16.51 -36.53
CA ASN A 140 7.31 15.29 -36.38
C ASN A 140 5.91 15.63 -35.85
N ASP A 141 4.90 15.63 -36.73
CA ASP A 141 3.51 15.97 -36.37
C ASP A 141 2.84 14.99 -35.40
N LEU A 142 3.37 13.77 -35.30
CA LEU A 142 2.89 12.73 -34.38
C LEU A 142 3.47 12.85 -32.96
N GLN A 143 4.48 13.69 -32.77
CA GLN A 143 5.20 13.80 -31.50
C GLN A 143 4.91 15.12 -30.81
N LEU A 144 4.52 15.02 -29.54
CA LEU A 144 4.27 16.14 -28.65
C LEU A 144 5.34 16.13 -27.55
N LYS A 145 6.07 17.23 -27.42
CA LYS A 145 7.06 17.45 -26.37
C LYS A 145 6.43 18.26 -25.25
N VAL A 146 6.52 17.77 -24.03
CA VAL A 146 6.18 18.51 -22.82
C VAL A 146 7.49 18.91 -22.15
N SER A 147 7.74 20.21 -22.02
CA SER A 147 8.89 20.74 -21.30
C SER A 147 8.62 20.72 -19.79
N LEU A 148 9.54 20.17 -19.03
CA LEU A 148 9.47 20.16 -17.58
C LEU A 148 10.45 21.20 -17.03
N PRO A 149 9.98 22.17 -16.23
CA PRO A 149 10.88 23.11 -15.59
C PRO A 149 11.80 22.36 -14.61
N PRO A 150 13.05 22.83 -14.42
CA PRO A 150 13.95 22.22 -13.46
C PRO A 150 13.36 22.33 -12.04
N PRO A 151 13.44 21.27 -11.23
CA PRO A 151 12.88 21.28 -9.88
C PRO A 151 13.65 22.24 -8.97
N THR A 152 12.91 23.11 -8.27
CA THR A 152 13.44 24.04 -7.26
C THR A 152 13.97 23.30 -6.03
N THR A 153 14.82 23.98 -5.25
CA THR A 153 15.39 23.45 -3.99
C THR A 153 14.31 23.01 -3.01
N GLU A 154 13.27 23.82 -2.81
CA GLU A 154 12.14 23.47 -1.95
C GLU A 154 11.42 22.19 -2.40
N SER A 155 11.21 22.03 -3.70
CA SER A 155 10.57 20.84 -4.28
C SER A 155 11.42 19.59 -4.04
N ARG A 156 12.75 19.68 -4.20
CA ARG A 156 13.68 18.58 -3.90
C ARG A 156 13.63 18.19 -2.42
N LEU A 157 13.54 19.16 -1.51
CA LEU A 157 13.41 18.90 -0.07
C LEU A 157 12.08 18.23 0.28
N LYS A 158 10.97 18.60 -0.36
CA LYS A 158 9.67 17.93 -0.20
C LYS A 158 9.76 16.46 -0.65
N VAL A 159 10.29 16.22 -1.84
CA VAL A 159 10.51 14.85 -2.37
C VAL A 159 11.41 14.03 -1.44
N ALA A 160 12.48 14.61 -0.91
CA ALA A 160 13.37 13.92 0.04
C ALA A 160 12.64 13.53 1.34
N LYS A 161 11.75 14.38 1.86
CA LYS A 161 10.90 14.07 3.03
C LYS A 161 9.93 12.94 2.72
N ASP A 162 9.30 12.94 1.56
CA ASP A 162 8.35 11.90 1.17
C ASP A 162 9.06 10.55 0.93
N LEU A 163 10.27 10.56 0.38
CA LEU A 163 11.09 9.36 0.27
C LEU A 163 11.47 8.78 1.64
N LYS A 164 11.75 9.62 2.64
CA LYS A 164 12.00 9.18 4.03
C LYS A 164 10.76 8.53 4.64
N ARG A 165 9.58 9.10 4.42
CA ARG A 165 8.31 8.51 4.86
C ARG A 165 8.12 7.12 4.26
N VAL A 166 8.31 6.97 2.95
CA VAL A 166 8.22 5.67 2.27
C VAL A 166 9.26 4.67 2.78
N PHE A 167 10.49 5.12 3.05
CA PHE A 167 11.52 4.27 3.64
C PHE A 167 11.07 3.69 5.00
N GLU A 168 10.57 4.53 5.91
CA GLU A 168 10.10 4.07 7.21
C GLU A 168 8.83 3.19 7.11
N GLU A 169 7.95 3.48 6.15
CA GLU A 169 6.78 2.67 5.83
C GLU A 169 7.15 1.21 5.49
N TYR A 170 8.12 1.01 4.62
CA TYR A 170 8.55 -0.34 4.21
C TYR A 170 9.46 -1.03 5.22
N LYS A 171 10.15 -0.26 6.06
CA LYS A 171 11.03 -0.78 7.10
C LYS A 171 10.24 -1.42 8.24
N GLN A 172 9.28 -0.71 8.85
CA GLN A 172 8.66 -1.16 10.11
C GLN A 172 7.16 -0.84 10.26
N SER A 173 6.52 -0.18 9.30
CA SER A 173 5.10 0.20 9.45
C SER A 173 4.13 -0.99 9.32
N SER A 174 2.87 -0.75 9.66
CA SER A 174 1.75 -1.72 9.62
C SER A 174 1.33 -2.16 8.21
N LEU A 175 2.10 -1.81 7.17
CA LEU A 175 1.87 -2.30 5.82
C LEU A 175 2.10 -3.82 5.77
N LYS A 176 1.24 -4.52 5.03
CA LYS A 176 1.35 -5.98 4.85
C LYS A 176 2.69 -6.38 4.24
N ASP A 177 3.18 -5.57 3.32
CA ASP A 177 4.43 -5.81 2.59
C ASP A 177 5.66 -5.23 3.32
N SER A 178 5.53 -4.70 4.55
CA SER A 178 6.69 -4.19 5.29
C SER A 178 7.57 -5.33 5.81
N LEU A 179 8.88 -5.09 5.91
CA LEU A 179 9.81 -6.09 6.45
C LEU A 179 9.44 -6.50 7.89
N GLY A 180 9.04 -5.54 8.71
CA GLY A 180 8.59 -5.76 10.09
C GLY A 180 7.34 -6.65 10.19
N THR A 181 6.33 -6.43 9.32
CA THR A 181 5.12 -7.25 9.31
C THR A 181 5.40 -8.67 8.84
N ILE A 182 6.18 -8.83 7.76
CA ILE A 182 6.60 -10.14 7.22
C ILE A 182 7.38 -10.93 8.26
N ARG A 183 8.34 -10.29 8.93
CA ARG A 183 9.06 -10.90 10.05
C ARG A 183 8.08 -11.31 11.16
N GLY A 184 7.16 -10.43 11.52
CA GLY A 184 6.18 -10.69 12.57
C GLY A 184 5.23 -11.84 12.26
N SER A 185 4.80 -12.03 11.01
CA SER A 185 3.97 -13.17 10.60
C SER A 185 4.73 -14.48 10.71
N ILE A 186 5.96 -14.53 10.21
CA ILE A 186 6.76 -15.76 10.22
C ILE A 186 7.19 -16.13 11.64
N LEU A 187 7.51 -15.15 12.49
CA LEU A 187 7.76 -15.40 13.91
C LEU A 187 6.52 -15.92 14.66
N LYS A 188 5.29 -15.58 14.22
CA LYS A 188 4.07 -16.19 14.79
C LYS A 188 3.91 -17.62 14.34
N GLU A 189 4.20 -17.92 13.08
CA GLU A 189 4.21 -19.28 12.55
C GLU A 189 5.21 -20.14 13.32
N PHE A 190 6.43 -19.64 13.58
CA PHE A 190 7.44 -20.36 14.39
C PHE A 190 6.99 -20.68 15.82
N LYS A 191 6.11 -19.88 16.43
CA LYS A 191 5.56 -20.16 17.78
C LYS A 191 4.58 -21.33 17.80
N SER A 192 3.97 -21.66 16.66
CA SER A 192 3.06 -22.81 16.55
C SER A 192 3.81 -24.13 16.47
N PHE A 193 5.10 -24.12 16.09
CA PHE A 193 5.95 -25.31 16.10
C PHE A 193 6.48 -25.60 17.50
N LYS A 194 6.80 -26.87 17.76
CA LYS A 194 7.50 -27.27 18.98
C LYS A 194 8.89 -26.62 19.01
N LYS A 195 9.36 -26.27 20.21
CA LYS A 195 10.66 -25.61 20.42
C LYS A 195 11.80 -26.62 20.23
N ASP A 196 12.08 -26.94 18.96
CA ASP A 196 13.21 -27.77 18.57
C ASP A 196 14.44 -26.92 18.22
N ASP A 197 15.62 -27.53 18.27
CA ASP A 197 16.87 -26.85 17.92
C ASP A 197 16.89 -26.37 16.45
N ALA A 198 16.14 -27.01 15.56
CA ALA A 198 15.94 -26.59 14.18
C ALA A 198 15.20 -25.25 14.08
N VAL A 199 14.12 -25.07 14.85
CA VAL A 199 13.34 -23.82 14.88
C VAL A 199 14.20 -22.68 15.41
N ARG A 200 14.99 -22.91 16.47
CA ARG A 200 15.93 -21.90 17.02
C ARG A 200 17.04 -21.51 16.04
N LYS A 201 17.47 -22.41 15.16
CA LYS A 201 18.43 -22.08 14.09
C LYS A 201 17.75 -21.23 13.02
N ALA A 202 16.56 -21.61 12.58
CA ALA A 202 15.81 -20.87 11.58
C ALA A 202 15.37 -19.48 12.04
N GLU A 203 14.98 -19.30 13.29
CA GLU A 203 14.75 -17.97 13.87
C GLU A 203 16.00 -17.09 13.75
N ARG A 204 17.18 -17.62 14.10
CA ARG A 204 18.45 -16.89 13.96
C ARG A 204 18.76 -16.55 12.50
N ASP A 205 18.46 -17.45 11.57
CA ASP A 205 18.70 -17.21 10.15
C ASP A 205 17.70 -16.20 9.56
N LEU A 206 16.43 -16.23 9.96
CA LEU A 206 15.45 -15.20 9.64
C LEU A 206 15.92 -13.83 10.12
N GLU A 207 16.43 -13.73 11.35
CA GLU A 207 16.94 -12.47 11.90
C GLU A 207 18.11 -11.91 11.10
N LYS A 208 19.04 -12.77 10.65
CA LYS A 208 20.15 -12.37 9.76
C LYS A 208 19.62 -11.87 8.42
N LEU A 209 18.75 -12.66 7.77
CA LEU A 209 18.13 -12.29 6.50
C LEU A 209 17.41 -10.94 6.62
N HIS A 210 16.60 -10.74 7.67
CA HIS A 210 15.91 -9.49 7.91
C HIS A 210 16.88 -8.31 8.02
N LYS A 211 17.98 -8.43 8.76
CA LYS A 211 19.01 -7.38 8.85
C LYS A 211 19.64 -7.08 7.48
N ASP A 212 19.96 -8.10 6.69
CA ASP A 212 20.52 -7.93 5.35
C ASP A 212 19.56 -7.20 4.40
N TYR A 213 18.27 -7.54 4.44
CA TYR A 213 17.24 -6.87 3.64
C TYR A 213 16.99 -5.43 4.11
N VAL A 214 17.04 -5.14 5.41
CA VAL A 214 16.98 -3.76 5.93
C VAL A 214 18.16 -2.93 5.43
N ASN A 215 19.37 -3.49 5.39
CA ASN A 215 20.54 -2.82 4.85
C ASN A 215 20.38 -2.53 3.35
N LYS A 216 19.92 -3.52 2.56
CA LYS A 216 19.63 -3.33 1.12
C LYS A 216 18.58 -2.23 0.88
N LEU A 217 17.55 -2.20 1.73
CA LEU A 217 16.48 -1.19 1.72
C LEU A 217 17.08 0.21 1.96
N HIS A 218 18.01 0.32 2.91
CA HIS A 218 18.72 1.57 3.22
C HIS A 218 19.66 2.01 2.10
N ASP A 219 20.41 1.09 1.49
CA ASP A 219 21.31 1.40 0.36
C ASP A 219 20.53 1.94 -0.84
N GLN A 220 19.37 1.36 -1.15
CA GLN A 220 18.49 1.85 -2.20
C GLN A 220 17.99 3.27 -1.89
N PHE A 221 17.58 3.50 -0.65
CA PHE A 221 17.15 4.81 -0.19
C PHE A 221 18.24 5.88 -0.34
N GLN A 222 19.44 5.62 0.17
CA GLN A 222 20.56 6.56 0.09
C GLN A 222 20.96 6.89 -1.35
N LYS A 223 20.96 5.90 -2.26
CA LYS A 223 21.27 6.11 -3.68
C LYS A 223 20.30 7.09 -4.32
N VAL A 224 19.00 6.97 -4.02
CA VAL A 224 17.99 7.86 -4.58
C VAL A 224 18.05 9.25 -3.92
N GLU A 225 18.21 9.34 -2.61
CA GLU A 225 18.32 10.62 -1.89
C GLU A 225 19.50 11.44 -2.40
N LYS A 226 20.68 10.83 -2.53
CA LYS A 226 21.87 11.47 -3.12
C LYS A 226 21.63 11.98 -4.55
N SER A 227 20.80 11.27 -5.33
CA SER A 227 20.49 11.67 -6.71
C SER A 227 19.58 12.92 -6.80
N ILE A 228 18.86 13.25 -5.73
CA ILE A 228 17.87 14.33 -5.69
C ILE A 228 18.44 15.57 -5.00
N VAL A 229 19.27 15.36 -3.98
CA VAL A 229 19.89 16.45 -3.19
C VAL A 229 21.12 17.04 -3.88
N LYS A 230 21.63 16.40 -4.94
CA LYS A 230 22.67 16.95 -5.82
C LYS A 230 22.15 18.12 -6.65
#